data_AF-A0A250VRL7-F1
#
_entry.id   AF-A0A250VRL7-F1
#
_cell.length_a   1.000
_cell.length_b   1.000
_cell.length_c   1.000
_cell.angle_alpha   90.00
_cell.angle_beta   90.00
_cell.angle_gamma   90.00
#
_symmetry.space_group_name_H-M   'P 1'
#
loop_
_entity.id
_entity.type
_entity.pdbx_description
1 polymer ?
#
loop_
_entity_poly.entity_id
_entity_poly.type
_entity_poly.pdbx_seq_one_letter_code
_entity_poly.pdbx_strand_id
1 'polypeptide(L)' 'MILSELEGVRRPSPAIYERALDALGLIGSGCAFVDDHAENLPPAETLGIRTVHHTSDPVATAAILESLVLDPAPA' A
#
# COMPACT_ATOMS: atom_id res chain seq x y z
N MET A 1 10.97 -2.86 7.98
CA MET A 1 11.36 -1.71 7.12
C MET A 1 11.85 -2.27 5.81
N ILE A 2 11.26 -1.87 4.68
CA ILE A 2 11.60 -2.36 3.34
C ILE A 2 12.21 -1.19 2.56
N LEU A 3 13.46 -1.31 2.12
CA LEU A 3 14.19 -0.26 1.41
C LEU A 3 14.64 -0.80 0.06
N SER A 4 14.28 -0.12 -1.04
CA SER A 4 14.56 -0.61 -2.40
C SER A 4 16.05 -0.91 -2.67
N GLU A 5 16.95 -0.13 -2.05
CA GLU A 5 18.39 -0.34 -2.13
C GLU A 5 18.83 -1.68 -1.51
N LEU A 6 18.22 -2.08 -0.39
CA LEU A 6 18.51 -3.33 0.29
C LEU A 6 17.82 -4.52 -0.38
N GLU A 7 16.63 -4.29 -0.96
CA GLU A 7 15.84 -5.33 -1.60
C GLU A 7 16.29 -5.65 -3.03
N GLY A 8 17.03 -4.73 -3.68
CA GLY A 8 17.41 -4.82 -5.09
C GLY A 8 16.23 -4.72 -6.07
N VAL A 9 15.03 -4.41 -5.57
CA VAL A 9 13.81 -4.21 -6.34
C VAL A 9 13.16 -2.90 -5.91
N ARG A 10 12.33 -2.30 -6.77
CA ARG A 10 11.57 -1.09 -6.43
C ARG A 10 10.17 -1.14 -6.99
N ARG A 11 9.29 -0.34 -6.40
CA ARG A 11 7.99 0.01 -7.00
C ARG A 11 8.20 0.57 -8.41
N PRO A 12 7.41 0.17 -9.42
CA PRO A 12 6.15 -0.58 -9.34
C PRO A 12 6.28 -2.12 -9.45
N SER A 13 7.47 -2.71 -9.27
CA SER A 13 7.62 -4.18 -9.34
C SER A 13 6.75 -4.89 -8.27
N PRO A 14 5.89 -5.86 -8.63
CA PRO A 14 5.05 -6.60 -7.67
C PRO A 14 5.84 -7.22 -6.50
N ALA A 15 7.08 -7.66 -6.77
CA ALA A 15 7.94 -8.32 -5.80
C ALA A 15 8.21 -7.49 -4.53
N ILE A 16 8.22 -6.15 -4.61
CA ILE A 16 8.46 -5.33 -3.41
C ILE A 16 7.25 -5.31 -2.48
N TYR A 17 6.04 -5.40 -3.04
CA TYR A 17 4.80 -5.42 -2.27
C TYR A 17 4.59 -6.79 -1.64
N GLU A 18 4.88 -7.88 -2.38
CA GLU A 18 4.88 -9.25 -1.85
C GLU A 18 5.80 -9.37 -0.64
N ARG A 19 7.05 -8.89 -0.77
CA ARG A 19 8.01 -8.87 0.35
C ARG A 19 7.54 -8.03 1.53
N ALA A 20 6.86 -6.91 1.27
CA ALA A 20 6.30 -6.09 2.33
C ALA A 20 5.18 -6.84 3.09
N LEU A 21 4.30 -7.54 2.38
CA LEU A 21 3.26 -8.39 2.98
C LEU A 21 3.87 -9.53 3.80
N ASP A 22 4.87 -10.23 3.24
CA ASP A 22 5.58 -11.31 3.94
C ASP A 22 6.26 -10.80 5.23
N ALA A 23 6.92 -9.65 5.17
CA ALA A 23 7.59 -9.05 6.33
C ALA A 23 6.59 -8.56 7.40
N LEU A 24 5.39 -8.15 7.00
CA LEU A 24 4.30 -7.77 7.91
C LEU A 24 3.54 -8.99 8.46
N GLY A 25 3.62 -10.14 7.80
CA GLY A 25 2.78 -11.31 8.11
C GLY A 25 1.29 -11.05 7.87
N LEU A 26 0.96 -10.16 6.91
CA LEU A 26 -0.40 -9.74 6.60
C LEU A 26 -0.76 -10.09 5.16
N ILE A 27 -2.05 -10.30 4.92
CA ILE A 27 -2.61 -10.36 3.57
C ILE A 27 -2.91 -8.95 3.07
N GLY A 28 -3.03 -8.78 1.74
CA GLY A 28 -3.27 -7.48 1.12
C GLY A 28 -4.45 -6.71 1.71
N SER A 29 -5.58 -7.38 1.96
CA SER A 29 -6.79 -6.73 2.51
C SER A 29 -6.60 -6.13 3.91
N GLY A 30 -5.59 -6.58 4.66
CA GLY A 30 -5.19 -6.03 5.95
C GLY A 30 -4.27 -4.80 5.86
N CYS A 31 -3.88 -4.39 4.65
CA CYS A 31 -2.91 -3.34 4.41
C CYS A 31 -3.51 -2.19 3.61
N ALA A 32 -3.02 -0.97 3.89
CA ALA A 32 -3.20 0.20 3.05
C ALA A 32 -1.85 0.68 2.53
N PHE A 33 -1.80 1.13 1.28
CA PHE A 33 -0.61 1.66 0.63
C PHE A 33 -0.89 3.06 0.08
N VAL A 34 -0.09 4.03 0.51
CA VAL A 34 -0.19 5.43 0.12
C VAL A 34 1.06 5.80 -0.66
N ASP A 35 0.87 6.32 -1.87
CA ASP A 35 1.96 6.75 -2.74
C ASP A 35 1.51 7.94 -3.58
N ASP A 36 2.43 8.84 -3.91
CA ASP A 36 2.18 10.01 -4.74
C ASP A 36 2.32 9.72 -6.24
N HIS A 37 2.97 8.62 -6.60
CA HIS A 37 3.08 8.17 -7.97
C HIS A 37 1.98 7.15 -8.29
N ALA A 38 1.00 7.56 -9.10
CA ALA A 38 -0.12 6.71 -9.50
C ALA A 38 0.31 5.38 -10.15
N GLU A 39 1.46 5.32 -10.82
CA GLU A 39 1.99 4.09 -11.43
C GLU A 39 2.34 2.99 -10.40
N ASN A 40 2.57 3.37 -9.14
CA ASN A 40 2.89 2.44 -8.06
C ASN A 40 1.65 1.77 -7.45
N LEU A 41 0.44 2.23 -7.77
CA LEU A 41 -0.79 1.75 -7.12
C LEU A 41 -1.34 0.44 -7.72
N PRO A 42 -1.47 0.28 -9.05
CA PRO A 42 -2.09 -0.91 -9.63
C PRO A 42 -1.44 -2.27 -9.25
N PRO A 43 -0.10 -2.38 -9.13
CA PRO A 43 0.52 -3.62 -8.66
C PRO A 43 0.15 -3.95 -7.21
N ALA A 44 -0.01 -2.95 -6.34
CA ALA A 44 -0.44 -3.15 -4.95
C ALA A 44 -1.92 -3.58 -4.89
N GLU A 45 -2.78 -2.95 -5.68
CA GLU A 45 -4.21 -3.31 -5.80
C GLU A 45 -4.40 -4.76 -6.25
N THR A 46 -3.57 -5.21 -7.20
CA THR A 46 -3.60 -6.60 -7.71
C THR A 46 -3.33 -7.62 -6.60
N LEU A 47 -2.58 -7.24 -5.56
CA LEU A 47 -2.30 -8.07 -4.39
C LEU A 47 -3.36 -7.91 -3.27
N GLY A 48 -4.44 -7.17 -3.53
CA GLY A 48 -5.52 -6.91 -2.58
C GLY A 48 -5.21 -5.80 -1.57
N ILE A 49 -4.11 -5.07 -1.74
CA ILE A 49 -3.76 -3.93 -0.89
C ILE A 49 -4.66 -2.75 -1.24
N ARG A 50 -5.26 -2.13 -0.22
CA ARG A 50 -6.05 -0.90 -0.41
C ARG A 50 -5.11 0.26 -0.74
N THR A 51 -5.32 0.94 -1.85
CA THR A 51 -4.44 2.01 -2.32
C THR A 51 -5.04 3.39 -2.11
N VAL A 52 -4.17 4.38 -1.85
CA VAL A 52 -4.54 5.79 -1.78
C VAL A 52 -3.52 6.57 -2.60
N HIS A 53 -3.99 7.27 -3.63
CA HIS A 53 -3.14 8.20 -4.38
C HIS A 53 -3.00 9.49 -3.59
N HIS A 54 -1.82 9.72 -3.01
CA HIS A 54 -1.52 11.00 -2.39
C HIS A 54 -1.29 12.06 -3.48
N THR A 55 -1.96 13.20 -3.37
CA THR A 55 -1.73 14.33 -4.27
C THR A 55 -1.01 15.44 -3.52
N SER A 56 -1.69 16.54 -3.19
CA SER A 56 -1.11 17.67 -2.46
C SER A 56 -1.82 17.97 -1.14
N ASP A 57 -2.94 17.31 -0.86
CA ASP A 57 -3.73 17.51 0.34
C ASP A 57 -3.52 16.36 1.35
N PRO A 58 -2.70 16.57 2.40
CA PRO A 58 -2.49 15.58 3.44
C PRO A 58 -3.73 15.40 4.34
N VAL A 59 -4.60 16.41 4.48
CA VAL A 59 -5.83 16.31 5.29
C VAL A 59 -6.83 15.38 4.60
N ALA A 60 -7.00 15.54 3.28
CA ALA A 60 -7.81 14.61 2.49
C ALA A 60 -7.26 13.18 2.55
N THR A 61 -5.94 13.02 2.47
CA THR A 61 -5.28 11.70 2.57
C THR A 61 -5.54 11.05 3.93
N ALA A 62 -5.41 11.80 5.02
CA ALA A 62 -5.69 11.32 6.37
C ALA A 62 -7.15 10.89 6.54
N ALA A 63 -8.11 11.70 6.05
CA ALA A 63 -9.53 11.36 6.12
C ALA A 63 -9.87 10.07 5.36
N ILE A 64 -9.21 9.80 4.22
CA ILE A 64 -9.35 8.52 3.50
C ILE A 64 -8.80 7.38 4.35
N LEU A 65 -7.63 7.54 4.96
CA LEU A 65 -7.05 6.49 5.81
C LEU A 65 -7.92 6.19 7.04
N GLU A 66 -8.50 7.21 7.66
CA GLU A 66 -9.43 7.05 8.79
C GLU A 66 -10.67 6.24 8.38
N SER A 67 -11.23 6.47 7.20
CA SER A 67 -12.38 5.70 6.71
C SER A 67 -12.03 4.22 6.46
N LEU A 68 -10.81 3.93 6.01
CA LEU A 68 -10.35 2.55 5.80
C LEU A 68 -10.13 1.77 7.11
N VAL A 69 -9.79 2.43 8.20
CA VAL A 69 -9.60 1.77 9.52
C VAL A 69 -10.94 1.44 10.18
N LEU A 70 -11.96 2.27 9.94
CA LEU A 70 -13.31 2.07 10.46
C LEU A 70 -14.10 0.98 9.72
N ASP A 71 -13.61 0.54 8.56
CA ASP A 71 -14.20 -0.54 7.77
C ASP A 71 -13.45 -1.85 8.07
N PRO A 72 -13.97 -2.73 8.96
CA PRO A 72 -13.34 -4.02 9.18
C PRO A 72 -13.43 -4.79 7.87
N ALA A 73 -12.27 -5.12 7.29
CA ALA A 73 -12.20 -5.95 6.07
C ALA A 73 -13.12 -7.18 6.25
N PRO A 74 -13.88 -7.57 5.21
CA PRO A 74 -14.74 -8.74 5.32
C PRO A 74 -13.89 -9.97 5.66
N ALA A 75 -14.32 -10.68 6.71
CA ALA A 75 -13.70 -11.90 7.22
C ALA A 75 -13.61 -13.01 6.16
#